data_AF-A0A8D8KYW7-F1
#
_entry.id   AF-A0A8D8KYW7-F1
#
_cell.length_a   1.000
_cell.length_b   1.000
_cell.length_c   1.000
_cell.angle_alpha   90.00
_cell.angle_beta   90.00
_cell.angle_gamma   90.00
#
_symmetry.space_group_name_H-M   'P 1'
#
loop_
_entity.id
_entity.type
_entity.pdbx_description
1 polymer ?
#
loop_
_entity_poly.entity_id
_entity_poly.type
_entity_poly.pdbx_seq_one_letter_code
_entity_poly.pdbx_strand_id
1 'polypeptide(L)'
;MIMDNPKSTLLKQMLMRAWKERWTDCQWGINVKTVLTRGVSGDVYNLADCILQQAVVGSGANTLFLSYLKHSLCAHLISHAAVLKRIAKFEHLDRYHCMGELLDFLEQIIGGVTCRGKQEEGALTKAMLALVYWLMQIYEHALEVFSENNRALNSEQQLMVEKLGLVVEK
;
A
#
# COMPACT_ATOMS: atom_id res chain seq x y z
N MET A 1 23.09 13.95 -1.05
CA MET A 1 22.71 14.26 -2.45
C MET A 1 22.22 12.96 -3.07
N ILE A 2 20.91 12.72 -3.07
CA ILE A 2 20.34 11.46 -3.58
C ILE A 2 20.34 11.58 -5.10
N MET A 3 21.17 10.78 -5.78
CA MET A 3 21.07 10.64 -7.23
C MET A 3 19.69 10.08 -7.56
N ASP A 4 18.85 10.90 -8.19
CA ASP A 4 17.61 10.43 -8.81
C ASP A 4 17.98 9.38 -9.87
N ASN A 5 17.71 8.12 -9.55
CA ASN A 5 17.90 7.01 -10.48
C ASN A 5 17.01 7.28 -11.71
N PRO A 6 17.55 7.35 -12.94
CA PRO A 6 16.78 7.70 -14.14
C PRO A 6 15.56 6.80 -14.36
N LYS A 7 15.59 5.56 -13.86
CA LYS A 7 14.46 4.63 -13.90
C LYS A 7 13.33 4.99 -12.92
N SER A 8 13.64 5.63 -11.80
CA SER A 8 12.63 6.18 -10.88
C SER A 8 11.82 7.30 -11.53
N THR A 9 12.49 8.19 -12.26
CA THR A 9 11.84 9.26 -13.04
C THR A 9 10.93 8.69 -14.12
N LEU A 10 11.39 7.66 -14.85
CA LEU A 10 10.60 6.98 -15.87
C LEU A 10 9.35 6.29 -15.28
N LEU A 11 9.48 5.65 -14.12
CA LEU A 11 8.35 5.04 -13.41
C LEU A 11 7.31 6.09 -13.00
N LYS A 12 7.74 7.22 -12.44
CA LYS A 12 6.83 8.32 -12.07
C LYS A 12 6.08 8.86 -13.30
N GLN A 13 6.79 9.10 -14.41
CA GLN A 13 6.16 9.55 -15.66
C GLN A 13 5.14 8.53 -16.20
N MET A 14 5.47 7.24 -16.16
CA MET A 14 4.56 6.17 -16.58
C MET A 14 3.32 6.11 -15.67
N LEU A 15 3.47 6.25 -14.36
CA LEU A 15 2.34 6.28 -13.42
C LEU A 15 1.40 7.45 -13.72
N MET A 16 1.95 8.65 -13.95
CA MET A 16 1.14 9.82 -14.29
C MET A 16 0.43 9.64 -15.63
N ARG A 17 1.09 9.05 -16.62
CA ARG A 17 0.47 8.71 -17.90
C ARG A 17 -0.66 7.71 -17.74
N ALA A 18 -0.40 6.60 -17.03
CA ALA A 18 -1.38 5.54 -16.79
C ALA A 18 -2.62 6.06 -16.05
N TRP A 19 -2.43 6.97 -15.10
CA TRP A 19 -3.55 7.63 -14.41
C TRP A 19 -4.33 8.58 -15.31
N LYS A 20 -3.63 9.44 -16.08
CA LYS A 20 -4.27 10.37 -17.01
C LYS A 20 -5.07 9.65 -18.09
N GLU A 21 -4.51 8.58 -18.65
CA GLU A 21 -5.13 7.76 -19.70
C GLU A 21 -6.07 6.68 -19.15
N ARG A 22 -6.25 6.58 -17.82
CA ARG A 22 -7.11 5.60 -17.14
C ARG A 22 -6.86 4.16 -17.62
N TRP A 23 -5.59 3.76 -17.66
CA TRP A 23 -5.22 2.42 -18.11
C TRP A 23 -5.93 1.34 -17.29
N THR A 24 -6.33 0.28 -17.97
CA THR A 24 -6.78 -0.96 -17.33
C THR A 24 -5.60 -1.69 -16.68
N ASP A 25 -5.89 -2.61 -15.76
CA ASP A 25 -4.86 -3.46 -15.13
C ASP A 25 -4.00 -4.22 -16.16
N CYS A 26 -4.62 -4.65 -17.27
CA CYS A 26 -3.90 -5.29 -18.37
C CYS A 26 -2.95 -4.32 -19.09
N GLN A 27 -3.42 -3.12 -19.42
CA GLN A 27 -2.57 -2.07 -20.02
C GLN A 27 -1.42 -1.69 -19.08
N TRP A 28 -1.68 -1.57 -17.78
CA TRP A 28 -0.64 -1.39 -16.76
C TRP A 28 0.39 -2.51 -16.82
N GLY A 29 -0.04 -3.77 -16.74
CA GLY A 29 0.84 -4.95 -16.74
C GLY A 29 1.71 -5.09 -17.99
N ILE A 30 1.21 -4.66 -19.16
CA ILE A 30 1.99 -4.64 -20.41
C ILE A 30 3.04 -3.53 -20.36
N ASN A 31 2.64 -2.31 -20.00
CA ASN A 31 3.53 -1.15 -20.07
C ASN A 31 4.58 -1.14 -18.95
N VAL A 32 4.25 -1.56 -17.73
CA VAL A 32 5.20 -1.60 -16.61
C VAL A 32 6.41 -2.49 -16.92
N LYS A 33 6.21 -3.59 -17.65
CA LYS A 33 7.27 -4.50 -18.09
C LYS A 33 8.23 -3.89 -19.11
N THR A 34 7.85 -2.78 -19.76
CA THR A 34 8.75 -2.05 -20.67
C THR A 34 9.76 -1.18 -19.91
N VAL A 35 9.39 -0.75 -18.70
CA VAL A 35 10.24 0.07 -17.81
C VAL A 35 11.10 -0.82 -16.91
N LEU A 36 10.57 -1.96 -16.47
CA LEU A 36 11.31 -2.96 -15.70
C LEU A 36 12.26 -3.75 -16.60
N THR A 37 13.52 -3.90 -16.20
CA THR A 37 14.46 -4.79 -16.90
C THR A 37 14.00 -6.24 -16.79
N ARG A 38 14.02 -6.98 -17.91
CA ARG A 38 13.66 -8.40 -17.94
C ARG A 38 14.42 -9.18 -16.87
N GLY A 39 13.69 -9.99 -16.11
CA GLY A 39 14.26 -10.87 -15.07
C GLY A 39 14.54 -10.20 -13.72
N VAL A 40 14.21 -8.91 -13.55
CA VAL A 40 14.40 -8.19 -12.28
C VAL A 40 13.04 -7.87 -11.65
N SER A 41 12.89 -8.15 -10.36
CA SER A 41 11.69 -7.77 -9.59
C SER A 41 11.50 -6.25 -9.56
N GLY A 42 10.25 -5.79 -9.59
CA GLY A 42 9.86 -4.40 -9.39
C GLY A 42 10.27 -3.84 -8.02
N ASP A 43 10.56 -4.71 -7.04
CA ASP A 43 11.05 -4.32 -5.72
C ASP A 43 12.39 -3.58 -5.79
N VAL A 44 13.27 -3.95 -6.74
CA VAL A 44 14.56 -3.29 -6.96
C VAL A 44 14.38 -1.82 -7.34
N TYR A 45 13.23 -1.49 -7.92
CA TYR A 45 12.88 -0.14 -8.35
C TYR A 45 11.95 0.58 -7.37
N ASN A 46 11.69 0.00 -6.20
CA ASN A 46 10.71 0.50 -5.23
C ASN A 46 9.34 0.76 -5.89
N LEU A 47 8.90 -0.14 -6.78
CA LEU A 47 7.66 0.05 -7.53
C LEU A 47 6.43 0.19 -6.61
N ALA A 48 6.36 -0.62 -5.55
CA ALA A 48 5.31 -0.53 -4.53
C ALA A 48 5.28 0.86 -3.86
N ASP A 49 6.46 1.43 -3.54
CA ASP A 49 6.59 2.77 -2.96
C ASP A 49 6.09 3.84 -3.94
N CYS A 50 6.53 3.77 -5.21
CA CYS A 50 6.12 4.73 -6.24
C CYS A 50 4.61 4.71 -6.47
N ILE A 51 3.98 3.54 -6.54
CA ILE A 51 2.53 3.41 -6.72
C ILE A 51 1.78 3.95 -5.49
N LEU A 52 2.16 3.49 -4.28
CA LEU A 52 1.47 3.91 -3.06
C LEU A 52 1.62 5.40 -2.77
N GLN A 53 2.78 6.00 -3.07
CA GLN A 53 2.97 7.45 -2.98
C GLN A 53 1.97 8.21 -3.84
N GLN A 54 1.66 7.75 -5.05
CA GLN A 54 0.65 8.37 -5.91
C GLN A 54 -0.78 8.03 -5.47
N ALA A 55 -0.98 6.87 -4.85
CA ALA A 55 -2.28 6.47 -4.33
C ALA A 55 -2.73 7.42 -3.20
N VAL A 56 -1.85 7.80 -2.28
CA VAL A 56 -2.21 8.48 -1.02
C VAL A 56 -2.10 10.02 -1.05
N VAL A 57 -2.08 10.66 -2.22
CA VAL A 57 -1.95 12.14 -2.33
C VAL A 57 -3.25 12.87 -1.95
N GLY A 58 -4.41 12.24 -2.13
CA GLY A 58 -5.72 12.87 -1.93
C GLY A 58 -6.31 12.73 -0.53
N SER A 59 -7.58 13.13 -0.40
CA SER A 59 -8.42 12.87 0.79
C SER A 59 -8.71 11.38 0.98
N GLY A 60 -8.78 10.64 -0.12
CA GLY A 60 -8.80 9.17 -0.18
C GLY A 60 -7.60 8.62 -0.96
N ALA A 61 -7.40 7.32 -0.85
CA ALA A 61 -6.50 6.56 -1.68
C ALA A 61 -7.09 6.36 -3.08
N ASN A 62 -6.31 6.68 -4.10
CA ASN A 62 -6.74 6.53 -5.49
C ASN A 62 -6.84 5.04 -5.87
N THR A 63 -8.07 4.58 -6.05
CA THR A 63 -8.41 3.18 -6.34
C THR A 63 -7.77 2.63 -7.61
N LEU A 64 -7.47 3.48 -8.60
CA LEU A 64 -6.77 3.07 -9.82
C LEU A 64 -5.31 2.70 -9.53
N PHE A 65 -4.63 3.47 -8.68
CA PHE A 65 -3.27 3.10 -8.26
C PHE A 65 -3.27 1.86 -7.37
N LEU A 66 -4.29 1.70 -6.52
CA LEU A 66 -4.46 0.47 -5.73
C LEU A 66 -4.73 -0.75 -6.64
N SER A 67 -5.48 -0.61 -7.73
CA SER A 67 -5.69 -1.71 -8.70
C SER A 67 -4.38 -2.11 -9.38
N TYR A 68 -3.55 -1.13 -9.78
CA TYR A 68 -2.21 -1.41 -10.33
C TYR A 68 -1.32 -2.12 -9.32
N LEU A 69 -1.39 -1.75 -8.04
CA LEU A 69 -0.64 -2.41 -6.97
C LEU A 69 -1.08 -3.86 -6.79
N LYS A 70 -2.41 -4.11 -6.74
CA LYS A 70 -2.99 -5.45 -6.66
C LYS A 70 -2.59 -6.31 -7.85
N HIS A 71 -2.74 -5.78 -9.07
CA HIS A 71 -2.35 -6.47 -10.29
C HIS A 71 -0.85 -6.80 -10.28
N SER A 72 -0.01 -5.89 -9.80
CA SER A 72 1.44 -6.10 -9.69
C SER A 72 1.80 -7.22 -8.71
N LEU A 73 1.05 -7.36 -7.60
CA LEU A 73 1.19 -8.50 -6.68
C LEU A 73 0.77 -9.81 -7.36
N CYS A 74 -0.42 -9.85 -7.99
CA CYS A 74 -0.93 -11.04 -8.67
C CYS A 74 -0.03 -11.49 -9.83
N ALA A 75 0.61 -10.56 -10.52
CA ALA A 75 1.55 -10.82 -11.61
C ALA A 75 2.98 -11.12 -11.11
N HIS A 76 3.21 -11.21 -9.80
CA HIS A 76 4.53 -11.41 -9.17
C HIS A 76 5.58 -10.37 -9.60
N LEU A 77 5.15 -9.15 -9.92
CA LEU A 77 6.05 -8.04 -10.26
C LEU A 77 6.65 -7.38 -9.02
N ILE A 78 5.95 -7.45 -7.89
CA ILE A 78 6.39 -6.92 -6.60
C ILE A 78 6.08 -7.94 -5.50
N SER A 79 6.81 -7.88 -4.38
CA SER A 79 6.57 -8.75 -3.23
C SER A 79 5.55 -8.18 -2.26
N HIS A 80 4.88 -9.07 -1.52
CA HIS A 80 4.01 -8.68 -0.40
C HIS A 80 4.81 -7.90 0.65
N ALA A 81 6.03 -8.31 0.97
CA ALA A 81 6.89 -7.63 1.93
C ALA A 81 7.12 -6.15 1.57
N ALA A 82 7.35 -5.82 0.29
CA ALA A 82 7.51 -4.44 -0.16
C ALA A 82 6.24 -3.60 0.03
N VAL A 83 5.08 -4.17 -0.27
CA VAL A 83 3.78 -3.52 -0.13
C VAL A 83 3.43 -3.28 1.34
N LEU A 84 3.48 -4.32 2.18
CA LEU A 84 3.17 -4.22 3.60
C LEU A 84 4.06 -3.22 4.32
N LYS A 85 5.37 -3.27 4.04
CA LYS A 85 6.34 -2.32 4.60
C LYS A 85 6.04 -0.88 4.17
N ARG A 86 5.53 -0.66 2.96
CA ARG A 86 5.19 0.68 2.50
C ARG A 86 3.89 1.19 3.11
N ILE A 87 2.86 0.35 3.23
CA ILE A 87 1.60 0.71 3.88
C ILE A 87 1.87 1.08 5.35
N ALA A 88 2.70 0.31 6.05
CA ALA A 88 3.10 0.57 7.43
C ALA A 88 3.86 1.90 7.65
N LYS A 89 4.24 2.62 6.59
CA LYS A 89 4.86 3.96 6.66
C LYS A 89 3.85 5.10 6.51
N PHE A 90 2.56 4.80 6.48
CA PHE A 90 1.53 5.81 6.37
C PHE A 90 1.29 6.47 7.74
N GLU A 91 1.73 7.71 7.91
CA GLU A 91 1.71 8.41 9.21
C GLU A 91 0.49 9.34 9.42
N HIS A 92 -0.30 9.57 8.38
CA HIS A 92 -1.43 10.51 8.40
C HIS A 92 -2.71 9.86 8.97
N LEU A 93 -2.69 9.53 10.25
CA LEU A 93 -3.77 8.82 10.96
C LEU A 93 -5.08 9.61 11.06
N ASP A 94 -5.02 10.92 10.82
CA ASP A 94 -6.17 11.83 10.72
C ASP A 94 -6.97 11.66 9.42
N ARG A 95 -6.39 11.02 8.39
CA ARG A 95 -7.05 10.80 7.09
C ARG A 95 -7.84 9.49 7.06
N TYR A 96 -8.96 9.47 7.78
CA TYR A 96 -9.79 8.27 7.97
C TYR A 96 -10.23 7.58 6.67
N HIS A 97 -10.63 8.35 5.64
CA HIS A 97 -11.01 7.78 4.33
C HIS A 97 -9.85 7.05 3.64
N CYS A 98 -8.70 7.73 3.52
CA CYS A 98 -7.51 7.14 2.91
C CYS A 98 -7.03 5.90 3.68
N MET A 99 -7.07 5.97 5.01
CA MET A 99 -6.72 4.83 5.87
C MET A 99 -7.69 3.66 5.70
N GLY A 100 -8.99 3.95 5.63
CA GLY A 100 -10.03 2.94 5.37
C GLY A 100 -9.81 2.22 4.03
N GLU A 101 -9.46 2.92 2.96
CA GLU A 101 -9.16 2.30 1.67
C GLU A 101 -7.86 1.48 1.68
N LEU A 102 -6.86 1.89 2.47
CA LEU A 102 -5.65 1.08 2.69
C LEU A 102 -5.95 -0.20 3.49
N LEU A 103 -6.84 -0.13 4.49
CA LEU A 103 -7.29 -1.29 5.25
C LEU A 103 -8.09 -2.25 4.38
N ASP A 104 -9.03 -1.76 3.55
CA ASP A 104 -9.75 -2.59 2.57
C ASP A 104 -8.80 -3.25 1.57
N PHE A 105 -7.75 -2.53 1.14
CA PHE A 105 -6.74 -3.09 0.26
C PHE A 105 -5.92 -4.19 0.97
N LEU A 106 -5.52 -3.97 2.22
CA LEU A 106 -4.83 -4.97 3.05
C LEU A 106 -5.66 -6.23 3.21
N GLU A 107 -6.94 -6.08 3.54
CA GLU A 107 -7.91 -7.16 3.75
C GLU A 107 -8.00 -8.08 2.51
N GLN A 108 -7.83 -7.53 1.32
CA GLN A 108 -7.81 -8.26 0.04
C GLN A 108 -6.50 -9.01 -0.25
N ILE A 109 -5.36 -8.58 0.30
CA ILE A 109 -4.05 -9.15 -0.04
C ILE A 109 -3.46 -10.01 1.09
N ILE A 110 -3.87 -9.80 2.35
CA ILE A 110 -3.27 -10.44 3.53
C ILE A 110 -3.37 -11.97 3.46
N GLY A 111 -4.49 -12.51 2.99
CA GLY A 111 -4.68 -13.96 2.84
C GLY A 111 -3.81 -14.61 1.76
N GLY A 112 -3.20 -13.82 0.87
CA GLY A 112 -2.27 -14.28 -0.17
C GLY A 112 -0.79 -14.25 0.27
N VAL A 113 -0.50 -13.77 1.47
CA VAL A 113 0.88 -13.64 1.98
C VAL A 113 1.43 -15.03 2.29
N THR A 114 2.45 -15.44 1.54
CA THR A 114 3.16 -16.70 1.75
C THR A 114 4.66 -16.47 1.82
N CYS A 115 5.36 -17.19 2.70
CA CYS A 115 6.83 -17.21 2.72
C CYS A 115 7.34 -18.38 1.86
N ARG A 116 8.04 -18.11 0.75
CA ARG A 116 8.49 -19.15 -0.19
C ARG A 116 10.00 -19.38 -0.19
N GLY A 117 10.77 -18.67 0.65
CA GLY A 117 12.21 -18.90 0.77
C GLY A 117 12.93 -18.07 1.84
N LYS A 118 14.18 -18.46 2.15
CA LYS A 118 14.98 -17.89 3.25
C LYS A 118 15.27 -16.39 3.13
N GLN A 119 15.48 -15.88 1.91
CA GLN A 119 15.70 -14.44 1.70
C GLN A 119 14.43 -13.62 1.86
N GLU A 120 13.28 -14.20 1.50
CA GLU A 120 11.96 -13.58 1.64
C GLU A 120 11.53 -13.55 3.11
N GLU A 121 11.84 -14.60 3.87
CA GLU A 121 11.52 -14.73 5.30
C GLU A 121 11.91 -13.49 6.10
N GLY A 122 13.19 -13.07 6.04
CA GLY A 122 13.66 -11.92 6.80
C GLY A 122 13.02 -10.59 6.38
N ALA A 123 12.70 -10.42 5.09
CA ALA A 123 12.03 -9.21 4.60
C ALA A 123 10.56 -9.19 5.00
N LEU A 124 9.88 -10.33 4.89
CA LEU A 124 8.47 -10.48 5.22
C LEU A 124 8.23 -10.35 6.72
N THR A 125 9.03 -10.98 7.57
CA THR A 125 8.91 -10.83 9.03
C THR A 125 9.02 -9.37 9.47
N LYS A 126 9.99 -8.63 8.91
CA LYS A 126 10.13 -7.18 9.19
C LYS A 126 8.93 -6.37 8.71
N ALA A 127 8.41 -6.71 7.53
CA ALA A 127 7.25 -6.04 6.97
C ALA A 127 5.98 -6.32 7.77
N MET A 128 5.78 -7.56 8.23
CA MET A 128 4.66 -7.96 9.09
C MET A 128 4.74 -7.28 10.45
N LEU A 129 5.92 -7.25 11.09
CA LEU A 129 6.09 -6.54 12.36
C LEU A 129 5.77 -5.04 12.22
N ALA A 130 6.27 -4.41 11.15
CA ALA A 130 5.97 -3.01 10.86
C ALA A 130 4.46 -2.79 10.63
N LEU A 131 3.80 -3.70 9.92
CA LEU A 131 2.36 -3.65 9.69
C LEU A 131 1.59 -3.76 11.00
N VAL A 132 1.90 -4.77 11.84
CA VAL A 132 1.24 -4.96 13.14
C VAL A 132 1.42 -3.73 14.02
N TYR A 133 2.63 -3.16 14.07
CA TYR A 133 2.88 -1.92 14.79
C TYR A 133 2.03 -0.77 14.26
N TRP A 134 1.95 -0.60 12.94
CA TRP A 134 1.10 0.41 12.32
C TRP A 134 -0.39 0.22 12.66
N LEU A 135 -0.90 -1.02 12.62
CA LEU A 135 -2.29 -1.32 13.03
C LEU A 135 -2.55 -0.96 14.50
N MET A 136 -1.58 -1.19 15.39
CA MET A 136 -1.66 -0.76 16.80
C MET A 136 -1.69 0.75 16.94
N GLN A 137 -0.89 1.50 16.15
CA GLN A 137 -0.92 2.97 16.16
C GLN A 137 -2.28 3.52 15.71
N ILE A 138 -2.92 2.89 14.71
CA ILE A 138 -4.27 3.27 14.29
C ILE A 138 -5.27 3.06 15.45
N TYR A 139 -5.16 1.93 16.15
CA TYR A 139 -6.02 1.63 17.28
C TYR A 139 -5.82 2.62 18.45
N GLU A 140 -4.56 2.91 18.79
CA GLU A 140 -4.19 3.92 19.78
C GLU A 140 -4.80 5.28 19.44
N HIS A 141 -4.61 5.74 18.20
CA HIS A 141 -5.19 7.00 17.74
C HIS A 141 -6.73 7.03 17.82
N ALA A 142 -7.39 5.93 17.47
CA ALA A 142 -8.85 5.83 17.60
C ALA A 142 -9.32 5.95 19.05
N LEU A 143 -8.57 5.38 20.00
CA LEU A 143 -8.86 5.48 21.44
C LEU A 143 -8.66 6.89 21.99
N GLU A 144 -7.59 7.57 21.57
CA GLU A 144 -7.33 8.98 21.93
C GLU A 144 -8.50 9.86 21.49
N VAL A 145 -8.87 9.76 20.21
CA VAL A 145 -9.98 10.52 19.62
C VAL A 145 -11.31 10.20 20.30
N PHE A 146 -11.56 8.93 20.65
CA PHE A 146 -12.75 8.52 21.39
C PHE A 146 -12.79 9.14 22.79
N SER A 147 -11.65 9.19 23.49
CA SER A 147 -11.52 9.78 24.81
C SER A 147 -11.78 11.30 24.77
N GLU A 148 -11.21 11.99 23.78
CA GLU A 148 -11.35 13.43 23.60
C GLU A 148 -12.77 13.86 23.19
N ASN A 149 -13.42 13.07 22.33
CA ASN A 149 -14.76 13.37 21.81
C ASN A 149 -15.91 12.88 22.70
N ASN A 150 -15.72 12.94 24.03
CA ASN A 150 -16.73 12.55 25.02
C ASN A 150 -17.31 11.14 24.77
N ARG A 151 -16.45 10.18 24.42
CA ARG A 151 -16.80 8.78 24.13
C ARG A 151 -17.73 8.61 22.92
N ALA A 152 -17.53 9.43 21.89
CA ALA A 152 -18.20 9.30 20.61
C ALA A 152 -17.21 9.35 19.44
N LEU A 153 -17.40 8.43 18.49
CA LEU A 153 -16.75 8.47 17.19
C LEU A 153 -17.76 8.93 16.14
N ASN A 154 -17.31 9.72 15.16
CA ASN A 154 -18.12 10.02 13.98
C ASN A 154 -18.21 8.80 13.04
N SER A 155 -19.06 8.86 12.02
CA SER A 155 -19.30 7.74 11.11
C SER A 155 -18.04 7.26 10.36
N GLU A 156 -17.12 8.17 10.01
CA GLU A 156 -15.90 7.83 9.29
C GLU A 156 -14.89 7.09 10.19
N GLN A 157 -14.75 7.55 11.43
CA GLN A 157 -13.92 6.92 12.46
C GLN A 157 -14.45 5.54 12.83
N GLN A 158 -15.76 5.39 12.98
CA GLN A 158 -16.40 4.09 13.25
C GLN A 158 -16.11 3.09 12.14
N LEU A 159 -16.32 3.49 10.87
CA LEU A 159 -16.05 2.63 9.71
C LEU A 159 -14.57 2.23 9.64
N MET A 160 -13.65 3.14 9.95
CA MET A 160 -12.23 2.84 9.99
C MET A 160 -11.89 1.79 11.06
N VAL A 161 -12.44 1.91 12.27
CA VAL A 161 -12.23 0.93 13.35
C VAL A 161 -12.79 -0.43 12.99
N GLU A 162 -13.95 -0.49 12.33
CA GLU A 162 -14.52 -1.75 11.84
C GLU A 162 -13.59 -2.44 10.84
N LYS A 163 -13.08 -1.69 9.85
CA LYS A 163 -12.12 -2.20 8.85
C LYS A 163 -10.82 -2.65 9.48
N LEU A 164 -10.34 -1.94 10.50
CA LEU A 164 -9.16 -2.34 11.27
C LEU A 164 -9.39 -3.70 11.94
N GLY A 165 -10.57 -3.91 12.55
CA GLY A 165 -10.96 -5.21 13.11
C GLY A 165 -10.89 -6.34 12.10
N LEU A 166 -11.47 -6.14 10.90
CA LEU A 166 -11.45 -7.13 9.82
C LEU A 166 -10.03 -7.51 9.35
N VAL A 167 -9.11 -6.55 9.34
CA VAL A 167 -7.70 -6.82 8.98
C VAL A 167 -6.98 -7.60 10.09
N VAL A 168 -7.23 -7.27 11.36
CA VAL A 168 -6.59 -7.92 12.52
C VAL A 168 -7.08 -9.35 12.73
N GLU A 169 -8.32 -9.66 12.34
CA GLU A 169 -8.89 -11.00 12.46
C GLU A 169 -8.34 -12.04 11.46
N LYS A 170 -7.63 -11.60 10.41
CA LYS A 170 -7.06 -12.47 9.36
C LYS A 170 -5.59 -12.83 9.63
#